data_AF-A0A7W0T1W9-F1
#
_entry.id   AF-A0A7W0T1W9-F1
#
_cell.length_a   1.000
_cell.length_b   1.000
_cell.length_c   1.000
_cell.angle_alpha   90.00
_cell.angle_beta   90.00
_cell.angle_gamma   90.00
#
_symmetry.space_group_name_H-M   'P 1'
#
loop_
_entity.id
_entity.type
_entity.pdbx_description
1 polymer ?
#
loop_
_entity_poly.entity_id
_entity_poly.type
_entity_poly.pdbx_seq_one_letter_code
_entity_poly.pdbx_strand_id
1 'polypeptide(L)'
;MNRTRFNVVKKLLAISALAIGAPAMADNTTKAAKAPAMAKAPATAKAQLDANKMLATWPPGPQLAGQETMAKYGAPHEVTSERMIWRDAGPYKRIMLTKAMLPHDFPMPHMDYLEHTINFNVPNDKTDEVHAFDASISIYPVAGELSARCDLESNNVLTLNLANDVISGKKSVTAARKQFGEVVVQRAEGKNPPYAMALQFKPQQATAAADAEVVTLPGLPKRSDTAVTGANRDGEILGMLIALDLGEVHAASIAEMKQVGGPVMDYAKMLHEHHGKHVGETAMVGQNTKVTALQTPAVRAFQDKHAGALAKIVPLDGEPFARAYLDLMVKGHTEALQMIDRQLQTAQNEAVKGHLSATRQVIATHLDKAKQLQSDSRPTRTSSRQTRR
;
A
#
# COMPACT_ATOMS: atom_id res chain seq x y z
N MET A 1 -37.36 -40.86 9.42
CA MET A 1 -36.47 -39.68 9.25
C MET A 1 -35.02 -40.14 9.35
N ASN A 2 -34.23 -39.86 8.31
CA ASN A 2 -33.10 -40.68 7.85
C ASN A 2 -31.82 -40.62 8.71
N ARG A 3 -31.35 -41.80 9.16
CA ARG A 3 -30.02 -42.07 9.72
C ARG A 3 -28.86 -41.59 8.83
N THR A 4 -29.09 -41.45 7.52
CA THR A 4 -28.11 -40.98 6.53
C THR A 4 -27.72 -39.51 6.71
N ARG A 5 -28.64 -38.63 7.14
CA ARG A 5 -28.32 -37.21 7.40
C ARG A 5 -27.54 -37.02 8.71
N PHE A 6 -27.76 -37.90 9.69
CA PHE A 6 -27.08 -37.86 10.99
C PHE A 6 -25.59 -38.27 10.90
N ASN A 7 -25.26 -39.22 10.01
CA ASN A 7 -23.87 -39.66 9.80
C ASN A 7 -23.01 -38.68 9.01
N VAL A 8 -23.61 -37.84 8.16
CA VAL A 8 -22.89 -36.78 7.42
C VAL A 8 -22.48 -35.64 8.36
N VAL A 9 -23.37 -35.22 9.27
CA VAL A 9 -23.09 -34.17 10.26
C VAL A 9 -22.02 -34.60 11.28
N LYS A 10 -22.03 -35.87 11.72
CA LYS A 10 -20.97 -36.41 12.61
C LYS A 10 -19.61 -36.55 11.93
N LYS A 11 -19.56 -36.83 10.62
CA LYS A 11 -18.29 -36.84 9.87
C LYS A 11 -17.73 -35.43 9.66
N LEU A 12 -18.57 -34.43 9.42
CA LEU A 12 -18.15 -33.03 9.26
C LEU A 12 -17.54 -32.42 10.54
N LEU A 13 -18.05 -32.77 11.72
CA LEU A 13 -17.53 -32.30 13.02
C LEU A 13 -16.18 -32.94 13.44
N ALA A 14 -15.74 -34.01 12.77
CA ALA A 14 -14.46 -34.68 13.06
C ALA A 14 -13.29 -34.20 12.17
N ILE A 15 -13.53 -33.28 11.22
CA ILE A 15 -12.57 -32.88 10.18
C ILE A 15 -11.70 -31.68 10.58
N SER A 16 -11.94 -31.05 11.73
CA SER A 16 -11.02 -30.04 12.27
C SER A 16 -9.67 -30.62 12.75
N ALA A 17 -9.43 -31.94 12.64
CA ALA A 17 -8.24 -32.58 13.20
C ALA A 17 -7.54 -33.65 12.33
N LEU A 18 -7.98 -33.99 11.12
CA LEU A 18 -7.26 -34.98 10.30
C LEU A 18 -7.40 -34.75 8.79
N ALA A 19 -6.31 -34.30 8.17
CA ALA A 19 -5.98 -34.63 6.79
C ALA A 19 -4.46 -34.87 6.67
N ILE A 20 -3.96 -35.89 7.40
CA ILE A 20 -2.69 -36.52 7.04
C ILE A 20 -2.93 -37.26 5.73
N GLY A 21 -2.36 -36.74 4.64
CA GLY A 21 -2.35 -37.38 3.33
C GLY A 21 -0.98 -37.24 2.69
N ALA A 22 -0.01 -38.04 3.14
CA ALA A 22 1.23 -38.25 2.39
C ALA A 22 0.88 -38.91 1.04
N PRO A 23 1.44 -38.46 -0.09
CA PRO A 23 1.22 -39.15 -1.36
C PRO A 23 2.01 -40.46 -1.39
N ALA A 24 1.29 -41.56 -1.58
CA ALA A 24 1.87 -42.82 -2.02
C ALA A 24 2.49 -42.62 -3.41
N MET A 25 3.77 -42.97 -3.54
CA MET A 25 4.48 -43.06 -4.81
C MET A 25 3.79 -44.12 -5.69
N ALA A 26 3.23 -43.67 -6.81
CA ALA A 26 2.85 -44.55 -7.90
C ALA A 26 3.70 -44.18 -9.12
N ASP A 27 4.56 -45.11 -9.52
CA ASP A 27 5.31 -45.06 -10.78
C ASP A 27 4.33 -45.02 -11.95
N ASN A 28 4.39 -43.95 -12.75
CA ASN A 28 3.88 -44.00 -14.11
C ASN A 28 4.69 -43.07 -15.03
N THR A 29 5.52 -43.71 -15.84
CA THR A 29 6.34 -43.09 -16.88
C THR A 29 5.46 -42.51 -17.98
N THR A 30 5.21 -41.19 -17.93
CA THR A 30 4.80 -40.42 -19.12
C THR A 30 5.58 -39.11 -19.18
N LYS A 31 6.22 -38.88 -20.33
CA LYS A 31 7.17 -37.81 -20.60
C LYS A 31 6.41 -36.49 -20.81
N ALA A 32 6.04 -35.79 -19.75
CA ALA A 32 5.50 -34.43 -19.82
C ALA A 32 6.64 -33.42 -20.03
N ALA A 33 6.48 -32.54 -21.02
CA ALA A 33 7.43 -31.49 -21.36
C ALA A 33 7.67 -30.54 -20.18
N LYS A 34 8.95 -30.34 -19.82
CA LYS A 34 9.38 -29.42 -18.75
C LYS A 34 9.02 -27.98 -19.12
N ALA A 35 8.12 -27.36 -18.36
CA ALA A 35 8.03 -25.91 -18.29
C ALA A 35 9.34 -25.34 -17.69
N PRO A 36 9.80 -24.16 -18.12
CA PRO A 36 11.05 -23.61 -17.62
C PRO A 36 10.91 -23.28 -16.12
N ALA A 37 11.82 -23.81 -15.32
CA ALA A 37 11.93 -23.49 -13.91
C ALA A 37 12.32 -22.02 -13.77
N MET A 38 11.41 -21.17 -13.28
CA MET A 38 11.79 -19.85 -12.78
C MET A 38 12.64 -20.04 -11.52
N ALA A 39 13.78 -19.36 -11.47
CA ALA A 39 14.84 -19.60 -10.51
C ALA A 39 14.35 -19.35 -9.06
N LYS A 40 14.33 -20.42 -8.25
CA LYS A 40 14.19 -20.35 -6.79
C LYS A 40 15.45 -19.70 -6.22
N ALA A 41 15.33 -18.52 -5.63
CA ALA A 41 16.35 -18.11 -4.65
C ALA A 41 16.30 -19.12 -3.49
N PRO A 42 17.42 -19.76 -3.09
CA PRO A 42 17.39 -20.67 -1.96
C PRO A 42 17.10 -19.86 -0.70
N ALA A 43 15.92 -20.08 -0.11
CA ALA A 43 15.64 -19.65 1.23
C ALA A 43 16.73 -20.16 2.18
N THR A 44 17.34 -19.28 2.97
CA THR A 44 18.43 -19.68 3.85
C THR A 44 17.91 -20.61 4.95
N ALA A 45 18.72 -21.59 5.38
CA ALA A 45 18.40 -22.44 6.54
C ALA A 45 18.05 -21.63 7.80
N LYS A 46 18.60 -20.41 7.91
CA LYS A 46 18.28 -19.44 8.96
C LYS A 46 16.82 -18.95 8.87
N ALA A 47 16.37 -18.53 7.69
CA ALA A 47 14.99 -18.06 7.50
C ALA A 47 13.96 -19.14 7.85
N GLN A 48 14.26 -20.40 7.48
CA GLN A 48 13.42 -21.55 7.86
C GLN A 48 13.38 -21.76 9.38
N LEU A 49 14.53 -21.66 10.05
CA LEU A 49 14.61 -21.80 11.50
C LEU A 49 13.85 -20.67 12.22
N ASP A 50 14.01 -19.43 11.78
CA ASP A 50 13.36 -18.26 12.37
C ASP A 50 11.83 -18.35 12.20
N ALA A 51 11.35 -18.79 11.03
CA ALA A 51 9.94 -19.06 10.79
C ALA A 51 9.40 -20.17 11.72
N ASN A 52 10.11 -21.30 11.84
CA ASN A 52 9.70 -22.40 12.72
C ASN A 52 9.59 -21.95 14.19
N LYS A 53 10.55 -21.17 14.68
CA LYS A 53 10.52 -20.62 16.04
C LYS A 53 9.33 -19.69 16.24
N MET A 54 9.02 -18.85 15.25
CA MET A 54 7.89 -17.93 15.33
C MET A 54 6.56 -18.67 15.34
N LEU A 55 6.34 -19.62 14.43
CA LEU A 55 5.11 -20.42 14.37
C LEU A 55 4.84 -21.19 15.67
N ALA A 56 5.87 -21.61 16.39
CA ALA A 56 5.71 -22.29 17.68
C ALA A 56 5.06 -21.40 18.77
N THR A 57 4.98 -20.09 18.55
CA THR A 57 4.32 -19.13 19.45
C THR A 57 2.90 -18.77 19.02
N TRP A 58 2.44 -19.30 17.88
CA TRP A 58 1.15 -18.97 17.27
C TRP A 58 0.07 -19.99 17.63
N PRO A 59 -1.23 -19.68 17.43
CA PRO A 59 -2.29 -20.65 17.58
C PRO A 59 -2.10 -21.87 16.64
N PRO A 60 -2.63 -23.06 17.00
CA PRO A 60 -2.39 -24.30 16.26
C PRO A 60 -2.78 -24.25 14.76
N GLY A 61 -3.87 -23.58 14.40
CA GLY A 61 -4.32 -23.46 13.00
C GLY A 61 -3.28 -22.77 12.11
N PRO A 62 -2.94 -21.49 12.39
CA PRO A 62 -1.85 -20.81 11.71
C PRO A 62 -0.50 -21.55 11.78
N GLN A 63 -0.18 -22.19 12.91
CA GLN A 63 1.05 -22.99 13.04
C GLN A 63 1.09 -24.12 12.00
N LEU A 64 0.02 -24.90 11.87
CA LEU A 64 -0.08 -26.00 10.90
C LEU A 64 -0.02 -25.47 9.46
N ALA A 65 -0.84 -24.48 9.12
CA ALA A 65 -0.85 -23.90 7.78
C ALA A 65 0.52 -23.32 7.38
N GLY A 66 1.25 -22.73 8.33
CA GLY A 66 2.62 -22.27 8.11
C GLY A 66 3.59 -23.42 7.81
N GLN A 67 3.50 -24.53 8.54
CA GLN A 67 4.31 -25.72 8.27
C GLN A 67 4.01 -26.31 6.88
N GLU A 68 2.74 -26.42 6.51
CA GLU A 68 2.32 -26.92 5.19
C GLU A 68 2.77 -26.00 4.05
N THR A 69 2.60 -24.68 4.23
CA THR A 69 3.04 -23.68 3.25
C THR A 69 4.55 -23.72 3.07
N MET A 70 5.32 -23.84 4.16
CA MET A 70 6.78 -23.98 4.07
C MET A 70 7.22 -25.28 3.41
N ALA A 71 6.54 -26.39 3.70
CA ALA A 71 6.81 -27.67 3.05
C ALA A 71 6.61 -27.59 1.53
N LYS A 72 5.61 -26.81 1.07
CA LYS A 72 5.27 -26.67 -0.34
C LYS A 72 6.11 -25.61 -1.07
N TYR A 73 6.33 -24.46 -0.45
CA TYR A 73 6.90 -23.27 -1.10
C TYR A 73 8.29 -22.87 -0.58
N GLY A 74 8.80 -23.53 0.46
CA GLY A 74 10.04 -23.16 1.13
C GLY A 74 9.84 -22.07 2.19
N ALA A 75 10.93 -21.56 2.76
CA ALA A 75 10.82 -20.57 3.84
C ALA A 75 10.17 -19.26 3.35
N PRO A 76 9.43 -18.54 4.21
CA PRO A 76 8.87 -17.25 3.88
C PRO A 76 9.97 -16.20 3.62
N HIS A 77 9.61 -15.19 2.82
CA HIS A 77 10.45 -14.02 2.56
C HIS A 77 10.41 -13.01 3.71
N GLU A 78 9.32 -12.99 4.49
CA GLU A 78 9.12 -12.12 5.64
C GLU A 78 8.58 -12.92 6.81
N VAL A 79 9.16 -12.72 8.00
CA VAL A 79 8.71 -13.29 9.27
C VAL A 79 8.63 -12.17 10.29
N THR A 80 7.47 -12.02 10.93
CA THR A 80 7.23 -11.08 12.03
C THR A 80 6.48 -11.80 13.16
N SER A 81 6.23 -11.13 14.28
CA SER A 81 5.42 -11.70 15.37
C SER A 81 3.98 -12.00 14.98
N GLU A 82 3.45 -11.34 13.94
CA GLU A 82 2.02 -11.38 13.58
C GLU A 82 1.73 -11.93 12.18
N ARG A 83 2.72 -12.01 11.29
CA ARG A 83 2.55 -12.48 9.90
C ARG A 83 3.80 -13.12 9.29
N MET A 84 3.57 -13.97 8.29
CA MET A 84 4.55 -14.51 7.35
C MET A 84 4.12 -14.27 5.91
N ILE A 85 5.08 -13.96 5.02
CA ILE A 85 4.79 -13.68 3.62
C ILE A 85 5.70 -14.49 2.70
N TRP A 86 5.09 -15.13 1.69
CA TRP A 86 5.76 -15.62 0.50
C TRP A 86 5.41 -14.73 -0.68
N ARG A 87 6.40 -14.37 -1.49
CA ARG A 87 6.23 -13.60 -2.72
C ARG A 87 6.55 -14.49 -3.91
N ASP A 88 5.78 -14.34 -4.98
CA ASP A 88 5.98 -15.05 -6.25
C ASP A 88 6.13 -16.58 -6.08
N ALA A 89 5.34 -17.15 -5.17
CA ALA A 89 5.34 -18.58 -4.86
C ALA A 89 4.22 -19.28 -5.63
N GLY A 90 4.57 -20.21 -6.52
CA GLY A 90 3.59 -20.88 -7.37
C GLY A 90 2.89 -19.91 -8.32
N PRO A 91 1.55 -19.97 -8.48
CA PRO A 91 0.80 -19.03 -9.31
C PRO A 91 0.47 -17.71 -8.58
N TYR A 92 0.88 -17.55 -7.32
CA TYR A 92 0.44 -16.44 -6.48
C TYR A 92 1.45 -15.30 -6.49
N LYS A 93 0.94 -14.08 -6.57
CA LYS A 93 1.72 -12.86 -6.32
C LYS A 93 2.20 -12.83 -4.87
N ARG A 94 1.32 -13.26 -3.95
CA ARG A 94 1.58 -13.27 -2.51
C ARG A 94 0.80 -14.36 -1.82
N ILE A 95 1.44 -15.06 -0.89
CA ILE A 95 0.78 -15.88 0.13
C ILE A 95 1.04 -15.19 1.47
N MET A 96 0.00 -14.90 2.23
CA MET A 96 0.12 -14.28 3.55
C MET A 96 -0.54 -15.16 4.60
N LEU A 97 0.21 -15.49 5.63
CA LEU A 97 -0.27 -16.20 6.81
C LEU A 97 -0.21 -15.24 8.01
N THR A 98 -1.26 -15.21 8.83
CA THR A 98 -1.30 -14.35 10.03
C THR A 98 -1.55 -15.15 11.30
N LYS A 99 -1.05 -14.61 12.42
CA LYS A 99 -1.35 -15.12 13.76
C LYS A 99 -2.81 -14.89 14.14
N ALA A 100 -3.34 -13.71 13.81
CA ALA A 100 -4.74 -13.36 14.02
C ALA A 100 -5.64 -14.25 13.15
N MET A 101 -6.74 -14.72 13.76
CA MET A 101 -7.73 -15.58 13.15
C MET A 101 -9.07 -14.84 13.15
N LEU A 102 -9.77 -14.80 12.01
CA LEU A 102 -11.08 -14.14 11.89
C LEU A 102 -12.18 -15.19 11.68
N PRO A 103 -13.30 -15.13 12.41
CA PRO A 103 -14.39 -16.09 12.20
C PRO A 103 -15.06 -15.87 10.83
N HIS A 104 -15.34 -16.97 10.14
CA HIS A 104 -16.01 -16.96 8.83
C HIS A 104 -16.98 -18.15 8.71
N ASP A 105 -18.22 -17.89 8.32
CA ASP A 105 -19.31 -18.89 8.38
C ASP A 105 -19.65 -19.56 7.04
N PHE A 106 -19.06 -19.12 5.92
CA PHE A 106 -19.34 -19.70 4.61
C PHE A 106 -18.22 -20.63 4.16
N PRO A 107 -18.52 -21.84 3.65
CA PRO A 107 -19.83 -22.49 3.57
C PRO A 107 -20.25 -23.12 4.91
N MET A 108 -19.33 -23.16 5.87
CA MET A 108 -19.55 -23.57 7.25
C MET A 108 -18.59 -22.77 8.17
N PRO A 109 -18.87 -22.67 9.48
CA PRO A 109 -18.01 -21.98 10.44
C PRO A 109 -16.57 -22.51 10.45
N HIS A 110 -15.61 -21.61 10.25
CA HIS A 110 -14.17 -21.82 10.33
C HIS A 110 -13.46 -20.49 10.65
N MET A 111 -12.12 -20.49 10.63
CA MET A 111 -11.30 -19.33 10.95
C MET A 111 -10.34 -18.97 9.80
N ASP A 112 -10.32 -17.71 9.41
CA ASP A 112 -9.51 -17.18 8.32
C ASP A 112 -8.14 -16.69 8.82
N TYR A 113 -7.08 -17.28 8.30
CA TYR A 113 -5.70 -16.90 8.64
C TYR A 113 -4.68 -17.09 7.50
N LEU A 114 -5.07 -17.70 6.38
CA LEU A 114 -4.24 -17.93 5.21
C LEU A 114 -4.86 -17.25 3.98
N GLU A 115 -4.10 -16.39 3.32
CA GLU A 115 -4.53 -15.59 2.18
C GLU A 115 -3.66 -15.89 0.95
N HIS A 116 -4.30 -16.04 -0.21
CA HIS A 116 -3.64 -16.16 -1.50
C HIS A 116 -4.06 -15.02 -2.42
N THR A 117 -3.08 -14.22 -2.86
CA THR A 117 -3.27 -13.09 -3.77
C THR A 117 -2.74 -13.43 -5.15
N ILE A 118 -3.52 -13.10 -6.18
CA ILE A 118 -3.12 -13.20 -7.59
C ILE A 118 -3.17 -11.83 -8.27
N ASN A 119 -2.41 -11.69 -9.36
CA ASN A 119 -2.63 -10.60 -10.31
C ASN A 119 -3.93 -10.90 -11.09
N PHE A 120 -4.95 -10.08 -10.87
CA PHE A 120 -6.25 -10.19 -11.47
C PHE A 120 -6.99 -8.84 -11.42
N ASN A 121 -7.18 -8.23 -12.58
CA ASN A 121 -8.03 -7.04 -12.71
C ASN A 121 -9.50 -7.47 -12.71
N VAL A 122 -10.22 -7.12 -11.63
CA VAL A 122 -11.68 -7.29 -11.55
C VAL A 122 -12.36 -6.08 -12.19
N PRO A 123 -13.24 -6.27 -13.19
CA PRO A 123 -14.05 -5.18 -13.73
C PRO A 123 -14.89 -4.52 -12.63
N ASN A 124 -14.97 -3.19 -12.64
CA ASN A 124 -15.71 -2.43 -11.62
C ASN A 124 -17.20 -2.81 -11.54
N ASP A 125 -17.83 -3.17 -12.65
CA ASP A 125 -19.24 -3.62 -12.69
C ASP A 125 -19.44 -5.05 -12.13
N LYS A 126 -18.36 -5.76 -11.77
CA LYS A 126 -18.37 -7.11 -11.21
C LYS A 126 -18.05 -7.19 -9.73
N THR A 127 -17.68 -6.09 -9.08
CA THR A 127 -17.28 -6.09 -7.66
C THR A 127 -18.40 -6.59 -6.74
N ASP A 128 -19.64 -6.17 -7.00
CA ASP A 128 -20.80 -6.53 -6.17
C ASP A 128 -21.11 -8.02 -6.26
N GLU A 129 -21.03 -8.60 -7.46
CA GLU A 129 -21.24 -10.04 -7.67
C GLU A 129 -20.16 -10.88 -6.99
N VAL A 130 -18.90 -10.44 -7.03
CA VAL A 130 -17.78 -11.12 -6.37
C VAL A 130 -17.95 -11.11 -4.85
N HIS A 131 -18.30 -9.97 -4.26
CA HIS A 131 -18.56 -9.87 -2.81
C HIS A 131 -19.81 -10.64 -2.38
N ALA A 132 -20.86 -10.67 -3.21
CA ALA A 132 -22.05 -11.48 -2.95
C ALA A 132 -21.76 -12.99 -3.01
N PHE A 133 -20.76 -13.40 -3.79
CA PHE A 133 -20.30 -14.79 -3.84
C PHE A 133 -19.59 -15.19 -2.55
N ASP A 134 -18.58 -14.45 -2.12
CA ASP A 134 -17.78 -14.77 -0.94
C ASP A 134 -17.20 -13.50 -0.27
N ALA A 135 -17.52 -13.31 1.01
CA ALA A 135 -17.09 -12.13 1.78
C ALA A 135 -15.61 -12.19 2.20
N SER A 136 -14.96 -13.35 2.07
CA SER A 136 -13.53 -13.53 2.33
C SER A 136 -12.63 -13.03 1.18
N ILE A 137 -13.23 -12.55 0.09
CA ILE A 137 -12.51 -11.98 -1.05
C ILE A 137 -12.17 -10.52 -0.80
N SER A 138 -10.92 -10.15 -1.10
CA SER A 138 -10.49 -8.75 -1.17
C SER A 138 -10.10 -8.39 -2.61
N ILE A 139 -10.62 -7.26 -3.10
CA ILE A 139 -10.30 -6.69 -4.41
C ILE A 139 -9.49 -5.43 -4.18
N TYR A 140 -8.31 -5.31 -4.82
CA TYR A 140 -7.51 -4.10 -4.78
C TYR A 140 -7.22 -3.61 -6.21
N PRO A 141 -8.14 -2.83 -6.81
CA PRO A 141 -8.13 -2.51 -8.24
C PRO A 141 -6.85 -1.82 -8.69
N VAL A 142 -6.36 -0.83 -7.92
CA VAL A 142 -5.14 -0.05 -8.27
C VAL A 142 -3.89 -0.91 -8.35
N ALA A 143 -3.81 -2.01 -7.60
CA ALA A 143 -2.70 -2.96 -7.66
C ALA A 143 -2.97 -4.15 -8.61
N GLY A 144 -4.16 -4.20 -9.21
CA GLY A 144 -4.63 -5.32 -10.01
C GLY A 144 -4.63 -6.63 -9.21
N GLU A 145 -5.07 -6.61 -7.95
CA GLU A 145 -5.03 -7.76 -7.06
C GLU A 145 -6.44 -8.30 -6.73
N LEU A 146 -6.56 -9.63 -6.75
CA LEU A 146 -7.65 -10.39 -6.15
C LEU A 146 -7.07 -11.35 -5.13
N SER A 147 -7.60 -11.32 -3.90
CA SER A 147 -7.23 -12.22 -2.82
C SER A 147 -8.42 -13.06 -2.37
N ALA A 148 -8.14 -14.30 -1.96
CA ALA A 148 -9.06 -15.11 -1.16
C ALA A 148 -8.38 -15.47 0.17
N ARG A 149 -9.14 -15.48 1.26
CA ARG A 149 -8.65 -15.77 2.61
C ARG A 149 -9.50 -16.87 3.26
N CYS A 150 -8.85 -17.84 3.89
CA CYS A 150 -9.52 -19.00 4.48
C CYS A 150 -8.60 -19.69 5.51
N ASP A 151 -8.98 -20.86 6.00
CA ASP A 151 -8.15 -21.75 6.79
C ASP A 151 -7.21 -22.62 5.92
N LEU A 152 -7.63 -22.96 4.70
CA LEU A 152 -6.94 -23.89 3.80
C LEU A 152 -6.59 -23.28 2.44
N GLU A 153 -5.42 -23.63 1.88
CA GLU A 153 -5.05 -23.25 0.51
C GLU A 153 -6.07 -23.77 -0.51
N SER A 154 -6.57 -24.99 -0.34
CA SER A 154 -7.54 -25.57 -1.30
C SER A 154 -8.84 -24.78 -1.38
N ASN A 155 -9.27 -24.17 -0.27
CA ASN A 155 -10.48 -23.36 -0.23
C ASN A 155 -10.21 -22.01 -0.87
N ASN A 156 -9.05 -21.40 -0.63
CA ASN A 156 -8.63 -20.18 -1.34
C ASN A 156 -8.56 -20.40 -2.87
N VAL A 157 -7.99 -21.51 -3.33
CA VAL A 157 -7.94 -21.87 -4.75
C VAL A 157 -9.35 -22.04 -5.33
N LEU A 158 -10.25 -22.69 -4.59
CA LEU A 158 -11.65 -22.84 -4.96
C LEU A 158 -12.37 -21.49 -5.07
N THR A 159 -12.20 -20.61 -4.08
CA THR A 159 -12.75 -19.26 -4.07
C THR A 159 -12.28 -18.48 -5.29
N LEU A 160 -10.97 -18.45 -5.58
CA LEU A 160 -10.41 -17.72 -6.74
C LEU A 160 -10.94 -18.26 -8.08
N ASN A 161 -11.07 -19.58 -8.22
CA ASN A 161 -11.63 -20.19 -9.43
C ASN A 161 -13.10 -19.85 -9.65
N LEU A 162 -13.90 -19.87 -8.59
CA LEU A 162 -15.32 -19.55 -8.66
C LEU A 162 -15.56 -18.05 -8.83
N ALA A 163 -14.73 -17.21 -8.21
CA ALA A 163 -14.74 -15.77 -8.45
C ALA A 163 -14.48 -15.46 -9.94
N ASN A 164 -13.49 -16.10 -10.56
CA ASN A 164 -13.25 -15.96 -12.00
C ASN A 164 -14.45 -16.43 -12.85
N ASP A 165 -15.12 -17.53 -12.46
CA ASP A 165 -16.34 -17.99 -13.15
C ASP A 165 -17.51 -17.00 -13.01
N VAL A 166 -17.64 -16.32 -11.86
CA VAL A 166 -18.63 -15.25 -11.65
C VAL A 166 -18.30 -14.03 -12.51
N ILE A 167 -17.06 -13.56 -12.44
CA ILE A 167 -16.58 -12.37 -13.19
C ILE A 167 -16.74 -12.57 -14.70
N SER A 168 -16.44 -13.77 -15.22
CA SER A 168 -16.58 -14.10 -16.65
C SER A 168 -18.02 -14.39 -17.08
N GLY A 169 -19.00 -14.36 -16.16
CA GLY A 169 -20.40 -14.70 -16.44
C GLY A 169 -20.65 -16.19 -16.68
N LYS A 170 -19.64 -17.04 -16.53
CA LYS A 170 -19.77 -18.50 -16.65
C LYS A 170 -20.64 -19.10 -15.56
N LYS A 171 -20.74 -18.44 -14.39
CA LYS A 171 -21.63 -18.82 -13.29
C LYS A 171 -22.32 -17.61 -12.69
N SER A 172 -23.56 -17.79 -12.27
CA SER A 172 -24.19 -16.86 -11.33
C SER A 172 -23.59 -17.04 -9.93
N VAL A 173 -23.74 -16.01 -9.08
CA VAL A 173 -23.37 -16.04 -7.66
C VAL A 173 -23.95 -17.28 -6.95
N THR A 174 -25.24 -17.54 -7.12
CA THR A 174 -25.91 -18.70 -6.52
C THR A 174 -25.33 -20.04 -6.99
N ALA A 175 -25.03 -20.17 -8.29
CA ALA A 175 -24.42 -21.38 -8.84
C ALA A 175 -22.99 -21.57 -8.32
N ALA A 176 -22.22 -20.50 -8.19
CA ALA A 176 -20.88 -20.53 -7.62
C ALA A 176 -20.90 -20.96 -6.14
N ARG A 177 -21.79 -20.38 -5.32
CA ARG A 177 -21.95 -20.78 -3.90
C ARG A 177 -22.37 -22.24 -3.76
N LYS A 178 -23.28 -22.72 -4.60
CA LYS A 178 -23.68 -24.13 -4.63
C LYS A 178 -22.50 -25.04 -4.95
N GLN A 179 -21.75 -24.71 -6.02
CA GLN A 179 -20.58 -25.49 -6.41
C GLN A 179 -19.49 -25.47 -5.33
N PHE A 180 -19.32 -24.36 -4.62
CA PHE A 180 -18.38 -24.28 -3.50
C PHE A 180 -18.68 -25.38 -2.47
N GLY A 181 -19.93 -25.46 -2.01
CA GLY A 181 -20.38 -26.48 -1.07
C GLY A 181 -20.19 -27.91 -1.60
N GLU A 182 -20.52 -28.15 -2.87
CA GLU A 182 -20.33 -29.46 -3.52
C GLU A 182 -18.85 -29.89 -3.56
N VAL A 183 -17.95 -28.95 -3.84
CA VAL A 183 -16.51 -29.21 -3.89
C VAL A 183 -15.94 -29.45 -2.49
N VAL A 184 -16.38 -28.70 -1.47
CA VAL A 184 -15.99 -28.92 -0.08
C VAL A 184 -16.42 -30.31 0.41
N VAL A 185 -17.64 -30.75 0.08
CA VAL A 185 -18.09 -32.12 0.40
C VAL A 185 -17.21 -33.17 -0.28
N GLN A 186 -16.86 -32.99 -1.56
CA GLN A 186 -15.97 -33.91 -2.26
C GLN A 186 -14.58 -33.99 -1.60
N ARG A 187 -14.03 -32.88 -1.13
CA ARG A 187 -12.77 -32.85 -0.38
C ARG A 187 -12.87 -33.60 0.94
N ALA A 188 -13.96 -33.41 1.67
CA ALA A 188 -14.24 -34.16 2.91
C ALA A 188 -14.39 -35.67 2.68
N GLU A 189 -14.80 -36.09 1.48
CA GLU A 189 -14.84 -37.50 1.05
C GLU A 189 -13.47 -38.03 0.56
N GLY A 190 -12.40 -37.22 0.62
CA GLY A 190 -11.06 -37.59 0.18
C GLY A 190 -10.82 -37.47 -1.33
N LYS A 191 -11.71 -36.81 -2.08
CA LYS A 191 -11.53 -36.56 -3.52
C LYS A 191 -10.66 -35.33 -3.75
N ASN A 192 -10.11 -35.22 -4.97
CA ASN A 192 -9.25 -34.13 -5.42
C ASN A 192 -9.86 -33.39 -6.62
N PRO A 193 -10.98 -32.66 -6.43
CA PRO A 193 -11.64 -31.92 -7.51
C PRO A 193 -10.72 -30.83 -8.07
N PRO A 194 -10.59 -30.69 -9.41
CA PRO A 194 -9.64 -29.75 -10.03
C PRO A 194 -9.72 -28.31 -9.48
N TYR A 195 -10.95 -27.82 -9.27
CA TYR A 195 -11.22 -26.48 -8.75
C TYR A 195 -10.62 -26.18 -7.37
N ALA A 196 -10.29 -27.21 -6.57
CA ALA A 196 -9.66 -27.03 -5.26
C ALA A 196 -8.14 -27.31 -5.28
N MET A 197 -7.62 -27.85 -6.38
CA MET A 197 -6.23 -28.34 -6.48
C MET A 197 -5.30 -27.35 -7.17
N ALA A 198 -5.82 -26.61 -8.16
CA ALA A 198 -5.06 -25.61 -8.88
C ALA A 198 -5.98 -24.51 -9.42
N LEU A 199 -5.42 -23.35 -9.75
CA LEU A 199 -6.14 -22.37 -10.54
C LEU A 199 -6.47 -22.96 -11.91
N GLN A 200 -7.72 -22.82 -12.32
CA GLN A 200 -8.26 -23.29 -13.60
C GLN A 200 -8.08 -22.26 -14.73
N PHE A 201 -7.37 -21.19 -14.42
CA PHE A 201 -7.00 -20.10 -15.32
C PHE A 201 -5.57 -19.67 -15.01
N LYS A 202 -4.93 -18.98 -15.95
CA LYS A 202 -3.63 -18.35 -15.72
C LYS A 202 -3.86 -16.96 -15.15
N PRO A 203 -3.30 -16.62 -13.97
CA PRO A 203 -3.30 -15.25 -13.48
C PRO A 203 -2.74 -14.29 -14.52
N GLN A 204 -3.25 -13.06 -14.51
CA GLN A 204 -2.77 -12.01 -15.42
C GLN A 204 -1.31 -11.68 -15.09
N GLN A 205 -0.57 -11.14 -16.06
CA GLN A 205 0.73 -10.54 -15.73
C GLN A 205 0.48 -9.26 -14.92
N ALA A 206 1.46 -8.89 -14.09
CA ALA A 206 1.42 -7.62 -13.36
C ALA A 206 1.26 -6.48 -14.36
N THR A 207 0.06 -5.92 -14.42
CA THR A 207 -0.30 -4.80 -15.28
C THR A 207 -0.91 -3.72 -14.39
N ALA A 208 -0.76 -2.46 -14.79
CA ALA A 208 -1.49 -1.37 -14.16
C ALA A 208 -3.00 -1.68 -14.20
N ALA A 209 -3.73 -1.19 -13.20
CA ALA A 209 -5.18 -1.37 -13.07
C ALA A 209 -5.91 -1.20 -14.41
N ALA A 210 -6.85 -2.11 -14.72
CA ALA A 210 -7.62 -2.07 -15.97
C ALA A 210 -8.37 -0.74 -16.16
N ASP A 211 -8.76 -0.10 -15.05
CA ASP A 211 -9.36 1.22 -15.02
C ASP A 211 -8.35 2.19 -14.38
N ALA A 212 -7.48 2.78 -15.19
CA ALA A 212 -6.58 3.82 -14.72
C ALA A 212 -7.41 4.98 -14.12
N GLU A 213 -7.30 5.19 -12.81
CA GLU A 213 -7.95 6.30 -12.13
C GLU A 213 -7.62 7.62 -12.85
N VAL A 214 -8.65 8.34 -13.28
CA VAL A 214 -8.49 9.64 -13.91
C VAL A 214 -8.49 10.69 -12.81
N VAL A 215 -7.46 11.54 -12.78
CA VAL A 215 -7.46 12.74 -11.92
C VAL A 215 -8.66 13.61 -12.32
N THR A 216 -9.67 13.68 -11.46
CA THR A 216 -10.92 14.41 -11.72
C THR A 216 -10.86 15.88 -11.34
N LEU A 217 -9.85 16.28 -10.55
CA LEU A 217 -9.64 17.66 -10.13
C LEU A 217 -8.87 18.44 -11.20
N PRO A 218 -9.49 19.44 -11.84
CA PRO A 218 -8.84 20.24 -12.88
C PRO A 218 -7.59 20.97 -12.34
N GLY A 219 -6.53 21.03 -13.14
CA GLY A 219 -5.29 21.76 -12.80
C GLY A 219 -4.32 21.04 -11.84
N LEU A 220 -4.71 19.92 -11.24
CA LEU A 220 -3.79 19.12 -10.41
C LEU A 220 -2.80 18.31 -11.26
N PRO A 221 -1.65 17.92 -10.68
CA PRO A 221 -0.59 17.26 -11.42
C PRO A 221 -1.03 15.92 -12.04
N LYS A 222 -0.69 15.71 -13.31
CA LYS A 222 -0.80 14.40 -13.99
C LYS A 222 0.55 13.68 -13.98
N ARG A 223 0.53 12.36 -13.81
CA ARG A 223 1.76 11.54 -13.87
C ARG A 223 2.36 11.62 -15.28
N SER A 224 3.67 11.85 -15.33
CA SER A 224 4.44 11.82 -16.57
C SER A 224 5.75 11.05 -16.33
N ASP A 225 5.91 9.94 -17.04
CA ASP A 225 7.11 9.09 -16.96
C ASP A 225 8.16 9.49 -18.02
N THR A 226 7.91 10.53 -18.82
CA THR A 226 8.82 10.99 -19.87
C THR A 226 9.79 12.05 -19.37
N ALA A 227 10.97 12.13 -20.01
CA ALA A 227 11.95 13.18 -19.73
C ALA A 227 11.41 14.56 -20.10
N VAL A 228 11.65 15.56 -19.24
CA VAL A 228 11.19 16.94 -19.47
C VAL A 228 11.96 17.57 -20.62
N THR A 229 11.25 17.92 -21.69
CA THR A 229 11.71 18.79 -22.76
C THR A 229 11.22 20.22 -22.52
N GLY A 230 11.68 21.19 -23.32
CA GLY A 230 11.21 22.58 -23.23
C GLY A 230 9.68 22.71 -23.22
N ALA A 231 8.97 21.93 -24.05
CA ALA A 231 7.51 21.98 -24.19
C ALA A 231 6.73 21.59 -22.91
N ASN A 232 7.34 20.83 -22.00
CA ASN A 232 6.70 20.37 -20.75
C ASN A 232 7.30 21.02 -19.50
N ARG A 233 8.19 22.01 -19.67
CA ARG A 233 8.92 22.65 -18.56
C ARG A 233 7.98 23.37 -17.60
N ASP A 234 7.06 24.17 -18.12
CA ASP A 234 6.10 24.90 -17.28
C ASP A 234 5.16 23.95 -16.52
N GLY A 235 4.85 22.78 -17.10
CA GLY A 235 4.09 21.74 -16.41
C GLY A 235 4.83 21.16 -15.21
N GLU A 236 6.12 20.88 -15.34
CA GLU A 236 6.96 20.48 -14.20
C GLU A 236 7.09 21.60 -13.16
N ILE A 237 7.20 22.86 -13.59
CA ILE A 237 7.24 24.03 -12.69
C ILE A 237 5.97 24.09 -11.82
N LEU A 238 4.79 24.01 -12.44
CA LEU A 238 3.53 23.99 -11.70
C LEU A 238 3.43 22.78 -10.76
N GLY A 239 3.94 21.62 -11.19
CA GLY A 239 4.06 20.42 -10.35
C GLY A 239 4.97 20.63 -9.13
N MET A 240 6.12 21.27 -9.31
CA MET A 240 7.06 21.61 -8.24
C MET A 240 6.46 22.58 -7.23
N LEU A 241 5.71 23.59 -7.67
CA LEU A 241 5.02 24.53 -6.79
C LEU A 241 3.96 23.83 -5.95
N ILE A 242 3.10 23.02 -6.58
CA ILE A 242 2.08 22.22 -5.85
C ILE A 242 2.75 21.27 -4.86
N ALA A 243 3.87 20.63 -5.23
CA ALA A 243 4.62 19.76 -4.34
C ALA A 243 5.25 20.50 -3.14
N LEU A 244 5.77 21.72 -3.36
CA LEU A 244 6.27 22.60 -2.31
C LEU A 244 5.16 22.91 -1.31
N ASP A 245 4.02 23.41 -1.79
CA ASP A 245 2.91 23.83 -0.94
C ASP A 245 2.34 22.66 -0.13
N LEU A 246 2.13 21.50 -0.74
CA LEU A 246 1.64 20.31 -0.02
C LEU A 246 2.63 19.84 1.05
N GLY A 247 3.94 20.00 0.81
CA GLY A 247 4.98 19.72 1.80
C GLY A 247 4.91 20.65 3.02
N GLU A 248 4.73 21.96 2.78
CA GLU A 248 4.62 22.97 3.84
C GLU A 248 3.29 22.84 4.62
N VAL A 249 2.18 22.53 3.93
CA VAL A 249 0.89 22.19 4.58
C VAL A 249 1.03 20.99 5.51
N HIS A 250 1.71 19.92 5.07
CA HIS A 250 1.92 18.75 5.92
C HIS A 250 2.83 19.07 7.12
N ALA A 251 3.89 19.86 6.92
CA ALA A 251 4.76 20.30 7.99
C ALA A 251 4.02 21.13 9.06
N ALA A 252 3.21 22.09 8.62
CA ALA A 252 2.38 22.92 9.48
C ALA A 252 1.32 22.09 10.23
N SER A 253 0.64 21.17 9.55
CA SER A 253 -0.32 20.25 10.15
C SER A 253 0.30 19.40 11.26
N ILE A 254 1.54 18.91 11.10
CA ILE A 254 2.26 18.20 12.15
C ILE A 254 2.53 19.11 13.36
N ALA A 255 2.94 20.37 13.13
CA ALA A 255 3.17 21.32 14.21
C ALA A 255 1.88 21.65 14.99
N GLU A 256 0.75 21.82 14.28
CA GLU A 256 -0.57 21.98 14.87
C GLU A 256 -0.99 20.77 15.71
N MET A 257 -0.86 19.55 15.16
CA MET A 257 -1.17 18.30 15.87
C MET A 257 -0.31 18.09 17.12
N LYS A 258 0.97 18.48 17.06
CA LYS A 258 1.88 18.45 18.22
C LYS A 258 1.63 19.57 19.22
N GLN A 259 0.65 20.44 18.95
CA GLN A 259 0.25 21.54 19.82
C GLN A 259 1.45 22.43 20.19
N VAL A 260 2.29 22.78 19.21
CA VAL A 260 3.37 23.74 19.44
C VAL A 260 2.80 25.02 20.07
N GLY A 261 3.49 25.60 21.03
CA GLY A 261 2.98 26.74 21.79
C GLY A 261 3.24 28.09 21.11
N GLY A 262 2.45 29.09 21.48
CA GLY A 262 2.75 30.50 21.27
C GLY A 262 2.96 30.90 19.80
N PRO A 263 3.90 31.81 19.50
CA PRO A 263 4.09 32.35 18.15
C PRO A 263 4.43 31.31 17.06
N VAL A 264 4.92 30.12 17.45
CA VAL A 264 5.22 29.03 16.50
C VAL A 264 3.92 28.38 15.99
N MET A 265 2.88 28.30 16.82
CA MET A 265 1.54 27.85 16.39
C MET A 265 0.92 28.80 15.38
N ASP A 266 0.98 30.10 15.65
CA ASP A 266 0.41 31.12 14.76
C ASP A 266 1.11 31.11 13.41
N TYR A 267 2.43 30.90 13.42
CA TYR A 267 3.22 30.72 12.20
C TYR A 267 2.84 29.45 11.44
N ALA A 268 2.68 28.31 12.12
CA ALA A 268 2.26 27.06 11.49
C ALA A 268 0.88 27.22 10.81
N LYS A 269 -0.11 27.79 11.52
CA LYS A 269 -1.44 28.05 10.96
C LYS A 269 -1.39 28.96 9.74
N MET A 270 -0.58 30.02 9.80
CA MET A 270 -0.36 30.94 8.68
C MET A 270 0.20 30.21 7.45
N LEU A 271 1.22 29.34 7.65
CA LEU A 271 1.77 28.54 6.56
C LEU A 271 0.74 27.58 5.99
N HIS A 272 -0.01 26.87 6.83
CA HIS A 272 -1.06 25.95 6.40
C HIS A 272 -2.09 26.66 5.50
N GLU A 273 -2.60 27.82 5.94
CA GLU A 273 -3.57 28.60 5.18
C GLU A 273 -2.98 29.11 3.86
N HIS A 274 -1.83 29.77 3.91
CA HIS A 274 -1.23 30.39 2.71
C HIS A 274 -0.83 29.35 1.67
N HIS A 275 -0.15 28.28 2.05
CA HIS A 275 0.24 27.22 1.11
C HIS A 275 -0.97 26.43 0.62
N GLY A 276 -1.95 26.14 1.49
CA GLY A 276 -3.19 25.47 1.08
C GLY A 276 -3.96 26.27 0.02
N LYS A 277 -4.07 27.60 0.19
CA LYS A 277 -4.65 28.50 -0.82
C LYS A 277 -3.83 28.52 -2.11
N HIS A 278 -2.50 28.54 -1.99
CA HIS A 278 -1.59 28.62 -3.12
C HIS A 278 -1.61 27.35 -4.01
N VAL A 279 -1.92 26.17 -3.46
CA VAL A 279 -2.20 24.96 -4.28
C VAL A 279 -3.33 25.22 -5.27
N GLY A 280 -4.43 25.80 -4.79
CA GLY A 280 -5.60 26.12 -5.62
C GLY A 280 -5.27 27.18 -6.68
N GLU A 281 -4.57 28.24 -6.29
CA GLU A 281 -4.13 29.31 -7.21
C GLU A 281 -3.21 28.75 -8.31
N THR A 282 -2.25 27.90 -7.94
CA THR A 282 -1.34 27.24 -8.90
C THR A 282 -2.09 26.32 -9.86
N ALA A 283 -3.08 25.56 -9.37
CA ALA A 283 -3.93 24.73 -10.21
C ALA A 283 -4.76 25.58 -11.20
N MET A 284 -5.30 26.73 -10.76
CA MET A 284 -6.01 27.66 -11.64
C MET A 284 -5.10 28.27 -12.72
N VAL A 285 -3.84 28.60 -12.39
CA VAL A 285 -2.87 29.07 -13.39
C VAL A 285 -2.68 28.02 -14.48
N GLY A 286 -2.48 26.74 -14.11
CA GLY A 286 -2.38 25.65 -15.07
C GLY A 286 -3.61 25.53 -15.98
N GLN A 287 -4.82 25.64 -15.40
CA GLN A 287 -6.06 25.61 -16.17
C GLN A 287 -6.17 26.79 -17.15
N ASN A 288 -5.98 28.01 -16.68
CA ASN A 288 -6.13 29.23 -17.47
C ASN A 288 -5.11 29.31 -18.60
N THR A 289 -3.92 28.76 -18.38
CA THR A 289 -2.83 28.71 -19.39
C THR A 289 -2.86 27.47 -20.26
N LYS A 290 -3.75 26.51 -19.97
CA LYS A 290 -3.77 25.16 -20.57
C LYS A 290 -2.45 24.39 -20.40
N VAL A 291 -1.64 24.78 -19.41
CA VAL A 291 -0.44 24.04 -19.01
C VAL A 291 -0.83 23.02 -17.97
N THR A 292 -0.72 21.74 -18.31
CA THR A 292 -0.98 20.65 -17.36
C THR A 292 0.18 20.57 -16.37
N ALA A 293 -0.09 20.71 -15.07
CA ALA A 293 0.90 20.43 -14.04
C ALA A 293 1.33 18.95 -14.12
N LEU A 294 2.62 18.67 -13.93
CA LEU A 294 3.19 17.34 -14.14
C LEU A 294 3.82 16.80 -12.86
N GLN A 295 3.54 15.53 -12.57
CA GLN A 295 4.23 14.74 -11.57
C GLN A 295 5.34 13.94 -12.27
N THR A 296 6.54 14.53 -12.33
CA THR A 296 7.74 13.97 -12.95
C THR A 296 8.63 13.27 -11.91
N PRO A 297 9.69 12.53 -12.32
CA PRO A 297 10.67 12.00 -11.38
C PRO A 297 11.34 13.08 -10.52
N ALA A 298 11.56 14.29 -11.05
CA ALA A 298 12.16 15.39 -10.29
C ALA A 298 11.21 15.94 -9.22
N VAL A 299 9.93 16.11 -9.56
CA VAL A 299 8.88 16.52 -8.59
C VAL A 299 8.75 15.47 -7.48
N ARG A 300 8.77 14.17 -7.84
CA ARG A 300 8.74 13.09 -6.85
C ARG A 300 9.97 13.10 -5.94
N ALA A 301 11.17 13.23 -6.50
CA ALA A 301 12.39 13.31 -5.71
C ALA A 301 12.40 14.52 -4.76
N PHE A 302 11.80 15.63 -5.18
CA PHE A 302 11.60 16.80 -4.33
C PHE A 302 10.64 16.48 -3.16
N GLN A 303 9.49 15.86 -3.41
CA GLN A 303 8.55 15.42 -2.36
C GLN A 303 9.22 14.45 -1.38
N ASP A 304 9.96 13.46 -1.87
CA ASP A 304 10.67 12.48 -1.04
C ASP A 304 11.72 13.15 -0.14
N LYS A 305 12.45 14.15 -0.67
CA LYS A 305 13.40 14.94 0.11
C LYS A 305 12.70 15.69 1.25
N HIS A 306 11.56 16.32 0.98
CA HIS A 306 10.77 17.02 2.01
C HIS A 306 10.25 16.04 3.08
N ALA A 307 9.69 14.89 2.67
CA ALA A 307 9.23 13.85 3.58
C ALA A 307 10.37 13.31 4.47
N GLY A 308 11.55 13.07 3.90
CA GLY A 308 12.73 12.63 4.64
C GLY A 308 13.27 13.67 5.62
N ALA A 309 13.08 14.97 5.34
CA ALA A 309 13.43 16.04 6.28
C ALA A 309 12.45 16.09 7.47
N LEU A 310 11.14 15.99 7.20
CA LEU A 310 10.10 15.94 8.24
C LEU A 310 10.24 14.71 9.14
N ALA A 311 10.53 13.54 8.57
CA ALA A 311 10.72 12.30 9.32
C ALA A 311 11.81 12.39 10.41
N LYS A 312 12.78 13.30 10.27
CA LYS A 312 13.83 13.54 11.27
C LYS A 312 13.36 14.33 12.49
N ILE A 313 12.35 15.18 12.33
CA ILE A 313 11.87 16.07 13.40
C ILE A 313 10.60 15.53 14.07
N VAL A 314 9.79 14.73 13.37
CA VAL A 314 8.55 14.12 13.91
C VAL A 314 8.72 13.36 15.24
N PRO A 315 9.85 12.66 15.51
CA PRO A 315 10.06 12.01 16.80
C PRO A 315 10.31 12.96 17.98
N LEU A 316 10.51 14.25 17.73
CA LEU A 316 10.70 15.26 18.76
C LEU A 316 9.34 15.79 19.25
N ASP A 317 9.30 16.31 20.47
CA ASP A 317 8.12 16.97 21.05
C ASP A 317 8.50 18.26 21.77
N GLY A 318 7.51 19.10 22.08
CA GLY A 318 7.69 20.35 22.82
C GLY A 318 8.72 21.30 22.21
N GLU A 319 9.53 21.93 23.05
CA GLU A 319 10.56 22.88 22.63
C GLU A 319 11.59 22.32 21.62
N PRO A 320 12.14 21.09 21.80
CA PRO A 320 12.96 20.46 20.76
C PRO A 320 12.30 20.39 19.38
N PHE A 321 11.01 20.02 19.33
CA PHE A 321 10.27 20.00 18.06
C PHE A 321 10.09 21.40 17.50
N ALA A 322 9.65 22.36 18.32
CA ALA A 322 9.41 23.74 17.87
C ALA A 322 10.67 24.37 17.26
N ARG A 323 11.83 24.16 17.88
CA ARG A 323 13.12 24.62 17.34
C ARG A 323 13.47 23.92 16.03
N ALA A 324 13.37 22.59 15.97
CA ALA A 324 13.69 21.83 14.77
C ALA A 324 12.73 22.16 13.61
N TYR A 325 11.46 22.46 13.91
CA TYR A 325 10.48 22.95 12.95
C TYR A 325 10.88 24.30 12.38
N LEU A 326 11.21 25.29 13.20
CA LEU A 326 11.70 26.59 12.70
C LEU A 326 12.99 26.46 11.88
N ASP A 327 13.94 25.63 12.32
CA ASP A 327 15.17 25.35 11.57
C ASP A 327 14.85 24.75 10.18
N LEU A 328 13.88 23.82 10.13
CA LEU A 328 13.41 23.22 8.88
C LEU A 328 12.71 24.25 7.99
N MET A 329 11.87 25.13 8.53
CA MET A 329 11.16 26.17 7.77
C MET A 329 12.16 27.18 7.18
N VAL A 330 13.14 27.64 7.96
CA VAL A 330 14.20 28.54 7.45
C VAL A 330 14.98 27.87 6.32
N LYS A 331 15.39 26.63 6.50
CA LYS A 331 16.15 25.89 5.47
C LYS A 331 15.30 25.64 4.23
N GLY A 332 14.09 25.11 4.40
CA GLY A 332 13.16 24.75 3.33
C GLY A 332 12.80 25.96 2.47
N HIS A 333 12.40 27.08 3.09
CA HIS A 333 12.06 28.30 2.37
C HIS A 333 13.28 28.92 1.66
N THR A 334 14.47 28.83 2.25
CA THR A 334 15.71 29.26 1.57
C THR A 334 15.99 28.43 0.32
N GLU A 335 15.87 27.10 0.40
CA GLU A 335 16.05 26.21 -0.75
C GLU A 335 14.93 26.40 -1.80
N ALA A 336 13.70 26.67 -1.36
CA ALA A 336 12.56 26.96 -2.22
C ALA A 336 12.77 28.24 -3.03
N LEU A 337 13.27 29.32 -2.42
CA LEU A 337 13.62 30.55 -3.15
C LEU A 337 14.67 30.29 -4.24
N GLN A 338 15.71 29.53 -3.92
CA GLN A 338 16.73 29.16 -4.92
C GLN A 338 16.15 28.30 -6.05
N MET A 339 15.20 27.42 -5.72
CA MET A 339 14.49 26.60 -6.70
C MET A 339 13.63 27.48 -7.61
N ILE A 340 12.84 28.38 -7.05
CA ILE A 340 12.02 29.35 -7.79
C ILE A 340 12.91 30.24 -8.69
N ASP A 341 14.04 30.73 -8.18
CA ASP A 341 14.99 31.53 -8.94
C ASP A 341 15.54 30.80 -10.17
N ARG A 342 15.83 29.51 -10.05
CA ARG A 342 16.25 28.68 -11.20
C ARG A 342 15.10 28.49 -12.18
N GLN A 343 13.90 28.20 -11.69
CA GLN A 343 12.73 27.97 -12.56
C GLN A 343 12.32 29.25 -13.31
N LEU A 344 12.47 30.43 -12.71
CA LEU A 344 12.23 31.73 -13.36
C LEU A 344 13.10 31.95 -14.61
N GLN A 345 14.28 31.34 -14.68
CA GLN A 345 15.16 31.42 -15.86
C GLN A 345 14.70 30.51 -17.01
N THR A 346 13.93 29.47 -16.70
CA THR A 346 13.54 28.43 -17.66
C THR A 346 12.05 28.41 -17.98
N ALA A 347 11.23 29.13 -17.19
CA ALA A 347 9.80 29.28 -17.42
C ALA A 347 9.55 29.94 -18.79
N GLN A 348 8.65 29.37 -19.58
CA GLN A 348 8.36 29.84 -20.94
C GLN A 348 7.03 30.58 -21.00
N ASN A 349 6.03 30.12 -20.23
CA ASN A 349 4.73 30.76 -20.14
C ASN A 349 4.77 31.97 -19.21
N GLU A 350 4.43 33.15 -19.74
CA GLU A 350 4.48 34.41 -18.98
C GLU A 350 3.56 34.43 -17.75
N ALA A 351 2.39 33.78 -17.79
CA ALA A 351 1.52 33.69 -16.62
C ALA A 351 2.10 32.75 -15.55
N VAL A 352 2.76 31.65 -15.95
CA VAL A 352 3.49 30.77 -15.01
C VAL A 352 4.69 31.51 -14.40
N LYS A 353 5.40 32.30 -15.20
CA LYS A 353 6.52 33.14 -14.74
C LYS A 353 6.07 34.24 -13.78
N GLY A 354 4.94 34.88 -14.07
CA GLY A 354 4.30 35.85 -13.19
C GLY A 354 3.89 35.22 -11.87
N HIS A 355 3.27 34.04 -11.92
CA HIS A 355 2.91 33.26 -10.73
C HIS A 355 4.14 32.91 -9.88
N LEU A 356 5.19 32.35 -10.46
CA LEU A 356 6.47 32.07 -9.78
C LEU A 356 7.05 33.32 -9.10
N SER A 357 6.99 34.47 -9.76
CA SER A 357 7.52 35.74 -9.23
C SER A 357 6.73 36.20 -8.00
N ALA A 358 5.40 36.05 -8.02
CA ALA A 358 4.54 36.34 -6.87
C ALA A 358 4.79 35.35 -5.73
N THR A 359 4.85 34.04 -6.02
CA THR A 359 5.18 33.01 -5.03
C THR A 359 6.50 33.30 -4.34
N ARG A 360 7.53 33.71 -5.10
CA ARG A 360 8.85 34.06 -4.55
C ARG A 360 8.76 35.12 -3.45
N GLN A 361 7.95 36.16 -3.64
CA GLN A 361 7.79 37.24 -2.67
C GLN A 361 7.13 36.75 -1.39
N VAL A 362 6.10 35.91 -1.52
CA VAL A 362 5.39 35.30 -0.38
C VAL A 362 6.32 34.39 0.42
N ILE A 363 7.07 33.49 -0.25
CA ILE A 363 8.04 32.60 0.41
C ILE A 363 9.14 33.38 1.13
N ALA A 364 9.60 34.51 0.55
CA ALA A 364 10.56 35.38 1.23
C ALA A 364 9.99 35.97 2.52
N THR A 365 8.72 36.35 2.53
CA THR A 365 8.04 36.87 3.71
C THR A 365 7.91 35.80 4.80
N HIS A 366 7.55 34.58 4.42
CA HIS A 366 7.51 33.43 5.33
C HIS A 366 8.90 33.12 5.92
N LEU A 367 9.94 33.11 5.09
CA LEU A 367 11.32 32.91 5.53
C LEU A 367 11.76 33.94 6.56
N ASP A 368 11.47 35.22 6.33
CA ASP A 368 11.82 36.29 7.25
C ASP A 368 11.10 36.12 8.59
N LYS A 369 9.83 35.71 8.56
CA LYS A 369 9.08 35.40 9.78
C LYS A 369 9.66 34.19 10.53
N ALA A 370 10.04 33.13 9.83
CA ALA A 370 10.69 31.96 10.44
C ALA A 370 12.02 32.34 11.12
N LYS A 371 12.84 33.17 10.47
CA LYS A 371 14.10 33.67 11.03
C LYS A 371 13.88 34.53 12.28
N GLN A 372 12.86 35.38 12.27
CA GLN A 372 12.48 36.17 13.45
C GLN A 372 12.11 35.26 14.63
N LEU A 373 11.27 34.26 14.40
CA LEU A 373 10.88 33.31 15.44
C LEU A 373 12.06 32.48 15.95
N GLN A 374 13.00 32.13 15.05
CA GLN A 374 14.22 31.43 15.42
C GLN A 374 15.15 32.30 16.28
N SER A 375 15.21 33.61 16.04
CA SER A 375 15.98 34.53 16.89
C SER A 375 15.32 34.72 18.26
N ASP A 376 14.00 34.89 18.29
CA ASP A 376 13.24 35.16 19.51
C ASP A 376 13.19 33.96 20.46
N SER A 377 13.32 32.74 19.92
CA SER A 377 13.34 31.48 20.67
C SER A 377 14.73 31.09 21.22
N ARG A 378 15.79 31.86 20.93
CA ARG A 378 17.10 31.65 21.54
C ARG A 378 17.17 32.38 22.89
N PRO A 379 17.53 31.70 24.00
CA PRO A 379 17.66 32.38 25.29
C PRO A 379 18.76 33.45 25.20
N THR A 380 18.42 34.68 25.58
CA THR A 380 19.38 35.76 25.76
C THR A 380 20.44 35.30 26.76
N ARG A 381 21.71 35.20 26.34
CA ARG A 381 22.84 35.07 27.27
C ARG A 381 22.93 36.37 28.07
N THR A 382 22.24 36.43 29.20
CA THR A 382 22.50 37.47 30.21
C THR A 382 23.91 37.24 30.73
N SER A 383 24.83 38.13 30.34
CA SER A 383 26.16 38.21 30.91
C SER A 383 26.04 38.61 32.37
N SER A 384 26.06 37.65 33.29
CA SER A 384 26.27 37.91 34.71
C SER A 384 27.75 38.21 34.95
N ARG A 385 28.16 39.43 34.60
CA ARG A 385 29.43 40.01 35.09
C ARG A 385 29.10 41.00 36.20
N GLN A 386 29.01 40.52 37.44
CA GLN A 386 29.08 41.34 38.64
C GLN A 386 29.55 40.47 39.83
N THR A 387 30.85 40.52 40.13
CA THR A 387 31.54 41.33 41.17
C THR A 387 31.79 40.51 42.43
N ARG A 388 32.97 39.91 42.51
CA ARG A 388 33.66 39.68 43.79
C ARG A 388 34.53 40.91 44.07
N ARG A 389 34.15 41.68 45.09
CA ARG A 389 35.08 42.39 45.97
C ARG A 389 34.54 42.28 47.38
#